data_AF-A0A9E7HZH8-F1
#
_entry.id   AF-A0A9E7HZH8-F1
#
_cell.length_a   1.000
_cell.length_b   1.000
_cell.length_c   1.000
_cell.angle_alpha   90.00
_cell.angle_beta   90.00
_cell.angle_gamma   90.00
#
_symmetry.space_group_name_H-M   'P 1'
#
loop_
_entity.id
_entity.type
_entity.pdbx_description
1 polymer ?
#
loop_
_entity_poly.entity_id
_entity_poly.type
_entity_poly.pdbx_seq_one_letter_code
_entity_poly.pdbx_strand_id
1 'polypeptide(L)'
;MASPGISRGGLVSGLLLCFLVLQALAGASGVLIGLRRHQGGAQRRRPTDQTACDLFSGSWVRDESYPLYQSLSCPIIDPEFNCQLYGRPDTEYQRYRWQPSGCELPRYVGLPAPMRSAL
;
A
#
# COMPACT_ATOMS: atom_id res chain seq x y z
N MET A 1 60.62 20.63 36.41
CA MET A 1 59.31 20.29 37.01
C MET A 1 58.24 20.71 36.02
N ALA A 2 57.60 19.76 35.32
CA ALA A 2 56.54 20.05 34.34
C ALA A 2 55.18 20.01 35.05
N SER A 3 54.37 21.06 34.87
CA SER A 3 53.02 21.15 35.42
C SER A 3 52.06 20.18 34.70
N PRO A 4 51.08 19.57 35.39
CA PRO A 4 50.12 18.67 34.78
C PRO A 4 49.08 19.45 33.95
N GLY A 5 48.97 19.10 32.66
CA GLY A 5 47.94 19.61 31.77
C GLY A 5 46.57 19.03 32.13
N ILE A 6 45.62 19.90 32.48
CA ILE A 6 44.21 19.55 32.64
C ILE A 6 43.68 19.08 31.29
N SER A 7 43.38 17.77 31.19
CA SER A 7 42.89 17.14 29.98
C SER A 7 41.50 17.68 29.63
N ARG A 8 41.40 18.37 28.49
CA ARG A 8 40.14 18.93 27.94
C ARG A 8 39.02 17.89 27.79
N GLY A 9 39.35 16.59 27.82
CA GLY A 9 38.38 15.48 27.84
C GLY A 9 37.57 15.35 29.14
N GLY A 10 38.11 15.81 30.28
CA GLY A 10 37.40 15.77 31.56
C GLY A 10 36.22 16.76 31.63
N LEU A 11 36.37 17.92 30.99
CA LEU A 11 35.33 18.96 30.96
C LEU A 11 34.14 18.54 30.09
N VAL A 12 34.39 17.93 28.93
CA VAL A 12 33.34 17.44 28.03
C VAL A 12 32.58 16.27 28.66
N SER A 13 33.30 15.35 29.32
CA SER A 13 32.70 14.25 30.08
C SER A 13 31.84 14.75 31.24
N GLY A 14 32.28 15.80 31.95
CA GLY A 14 31.51 16.42 33.03
C GLY A 14 30.21 17.07 32.54
N LEU A 15 30.26 17.77 31.40
CA LEU A 15 29.07 18.39 30.80
C LEU A 15 28.06 17.34 30.31
N LEU A 16 28.52 16.25 29.70
CA LEU A 16 27.65 15.14 29.26
C LEU A 16 26.97 14.45 30.45
N LEU A 17 27.71 14.16 31.52
CA LEU A 17 27.14 13.58 32.74
C LEU A 17 26.12 14.51 33.39
N CYS A 18 26.42 15.81 33.46
CA CYS A 18 25.48 16.81 33.99
C CYS A 18 24.18 16.86 33.16
N PHE A 19 24.28 16.84 31.82
CA PHE A 19 23.10 16.83 30.95
C PHE A 19 22.26 15.56 31.14
N LEU A 20 22.88 14.39 31.23
CA LEU A 20 22.17 13.12 31.48
C LEU A 20 21.48 13.09 32.86
N VAL A 21 22.12 13.64 33.89
CA VAL A 21 21.53 13.78 35.22
C VAL A 21 20.35 14.77 35.20
N LEU A 22 20.46 15.89 34.48
CA LEU A 22 19.35 16.84 34.32
C LEU A 22 18.16 16.23 33.56
N GLN A 23 18.42 15.46 32.50
CA GLN A 23 17.38 14.72 31.77
C GLN A 23 16.69 13.68 32.66
N ALA A 24 17.45 12.97 33.50
CA ALA A 24 16.90 11.99 34.44
C ALA A 24 16.08 12.65 35.58
N LEU A 25 16.49 13.82 36.07
CA LEU A 25 15.78 14.56 37.12
C LEU A 25 14.53 15.29 36.58
N ALA A 26 14.53 15.72 35.32
CA ALA A 26 13.36 16.30 34.65
C ALA A 26 12.42 15.25 34.02
N GLY A 27 12.78 13.95 34.11
CA GLY A 27 12.06 12.81 33.52
C GLY A 27 10.74 12.44 34.20
N ALA A 28 10.01 13.39 34.77
CA ALA A 28 8.67 13.19 35.33
C ALA A 28 7.57 14.02 34.63
N SER A 29 7.82 14.53 33.42
CA SER A 29 6.83 15.29 32.65
C SER A 29 6.58 14.66 31.28
N GLY A 30 5.86 13.54 31.31
CA GLY A 30 5.35 12.88 30.10
C GLY A 30 4.46 11.66 30.33
N VAL A 31 4.32 11.17 31.57
CA VAL A 31 3.67 9.87 31.86
C VAL A 31 2.27 9.96 32.52
N LEU A 32 1.71 11.13 32.89
CA LEU A 32 0.42 11.15 33.64
C LEU A 32 -0.69 12.10 33.16
N ILE A 33 -0.59 12.76 32.01
CA ILE A 33 -1.74 13.52 31.45
C ILE A 33 -2.24 12.81 30.20
N GLY A 34 -3.13 11.82 30.37
CA GLY A 34 -3.76 11.17 29.22
C GLY A 34 -4.84 10.11 29.46
N LEU A 35 -4.93 9.46 30.63
CA LEU A 35 -6.03 8.51 30.90
C LEU A 35 -7.28 9.23 31.42
N ARG A 36 -7.91 10.04 30.56
CA ARG A 36 -9.33 10.39 30.72
C ARG A 36 -10.16 9.14 30.46
N ARG A 37 -10.59 8.49 31.53
CA ARG A 37 -11.51 7.35 31.51
C ARG A 37 -12.90 7.86 31.06
N HIS A 38 -13.16 7.84 29.74
CA HIS A 38 -14.52 7.94 29.22
C HIS A 38 -15.27 6.65 29.58
N GLN A 39 -15.92 6.61 30.74
CA GLN A 39 -17.06 5.72 30.93
C GLN A 39 -18.26 6.36 30.22
N GLY A 40 -18.61 5.84 29.05
CA GLY A 40 -19.77 6.30 28.30
C GLY A 40 -20.04 5.42 27.08
N GLY A 41 -21.12 4.66 27.14
CA GLY A 41 -21.75 4.04 25.98
C GLY A 41 -21.42 2.56 25.81
N ALA A 42 -22.39 1.70 26.13
CA ALA A 42 -22.51 0.41 25.48
C ALA A 42 -22.55 0.66 23.97
N GLN A 43 -21.42 0.47 23.30
CA GLN A 43 -21.31 0.55 21.86
C GLN A 43 -22.09 -0.64 21.32
N ARG A 44 -23.34 -0.38 20.93
CA ARG A 44 -24.09 -1.21 19.99
C ARG A 44 -23.08 -1.56 18.91
N ARG A 45 -22.69 -2.84 18.79
CA ARG A 45 -21.92 -3.30 17.64
C ARG A 45 -22.80 -2.99 16.44
N ARG A 46 -22.59 -1.81 15.85
CA ARG A 46 -22.79 -1.60 14.43
C ARG A 46 -22.09 -2.80 13.81
N PRO A 47 -22.77 -3.65 13.03
CA PRO A 47 -22.05 -4.61 12.22
C PRO A 47 -20.92 -3.81 11.59
N THR A 48 -19.68 -4.19 11.87
CA THR A 48 -18.54 -3.70 11.12
C THR A 48 -19.01 -3.71 9.68
N ASP A 49 -19.13 -2.51 9.14
CA ASP A 49 -19.24 -2.28 7.72
C ASP A 49 -18.31 -3.30 7.08
N GLN A 50 -18.86 -4.22 6.29
CA GLN A 50 -18.08 -5.26 5.62
C GLN A 50 -16.85 -4.55 5.10
N THR A 51 -15.68 -4.92 5.61
CA THR A 51 -14.39 -4.28 5.31
C THR A 51 -14.41 -3.81 3.87
N ALA A 52 -14.49 -2.49 3.65
CA ALA A 52 -14.64 -1.92 2.32
C ALA A 52 -13.62 -2.61 1.40
N CYS A 53 -14.08 -3.27 0.34
CA CYS A 53 -13.18 -4.03 -0.51
C CYS A 53 -12.21 -3.04 -1.17
N ASP A 54 -10.95 -3.08 -0.75
CA ASP A 54 -9.89 -2.31 -1.39
C ASP A 54 -9.59 -2.95 -2.75
N LEU A 55 -10.14 -2.36 -3.81
CA LEU A 55 -9.97 -2.82 -5.18
C LEU A 55 -8.52 -2.70 -5.68
N PHE A 56 -7.67 -1.93 -5.00
CA PHE A 56 -6.30 -1.68 -5.41
C PHE A 56 -5.27 -2.55 -4.67
N SER A 57 -5.70 -3.31 -3.65
CA SER A 57 -4.86 -4.25 -2.91
C SER A 57 -5.18 -5.70 -3.28
N GLY A 58 -4.22 -6.37 -3.91
CA GLY A 58 -4.43 -7.68 -4.51
C GLY A 58 -3.20 -8.21 -5.22
N SER A 59 -3.42 -9.20 -6.09
CA SER A 59 -2.38 -9.80 -6.90
C SER A 59 -2.89 -10.17 -8.29
N TRP A 60 -1.96 -10.31 -9.23
CA TRP A 60 -2.25 -10.89 -10.54
C TRP A 60 -2.27 -12.41 -10.43
N VAL A 61 -3.38 -13.02 -10.83
CA VAL A 61 -3.56 -14.47 -10.84
C VAL A 61 -3.77 -14.95 -12.26
N ARG A 62 -3.18 -16.10 -12.62
CA ARG A 62 -3.39 -16.73 -13.92
C ARG A 62 -4.81 -17.29 -14.01
N ASP A 63 -5.47 -17.08 -15.12
CA ASP A 63 -6.83 -17.55 -15.40
C ASP A 63 -6.92 -18.05 -16.85
N GLU A 64 -7.25 -19.33 -17.04
CA GLU A 64 -7.34 -19.95 -18.38
C GLU A 64 -8.53 -19.45 -19.20
N SER A 65 -9.50 -18.81 -18.57
CA SER A 65 -10.65 -18.23 -19.29
C SER A 65 -10.35 -16.87 -19.92
N TYR A 66 -9.14 -16.34 -19.75
CA TYR A 66 -8.65 -15.13 -20.39
C TYR A 66 -7.91 -15.43 -21.71
N PRO A 67 -7.86 -14.46 -22.66
CA PRO A 67 -8.31 -13.07 -22.55
C PRO A 67 -9.82 -12.88 -22.67
N LEU A 68 -10.31 -11.73 -22.18
CA LEU A 68 -11.72 -11.32 -22.31
C LEU A 68 -12.12 -10.95 -23.75
N TYR A 69 -11.15 -10.59 -24.58
CA TYR A 69 -11.35 -10.28 -26.00
C TYR A 69 -10.10 -10.68 -26.79
N GLN A 70 -10.28 -10.95 -28.09
CA GLN A 70 -9.15 -11.22 -28.98
C GLN A 70 -8.77 -9.93 -29.72
N SER A 71 -7.57 -9.41 -29.48
CA SER A 71 -7.10 -8.15 -30.09
C SER A 71 -7.14 -8.17 -31.61
N LEU A 72 -6.82 -9.32 -32.23
CA LEU A 72 -6.81 -9.49 -33.69
C LEU A 72 -8.21 -9.45 -34.32
N SER A 73 -9.27 -9.77 -33.58
CA SER A 73 -10.64 -9.81 -34.10
C SER A 73 -11.45 -8.55 -33.77
N CYS A 74 -10.87 -7.59 -33.05
CA CYS A 74 -11.58 -6.39 -32.62
C CYS A 74 -11.23 -5.20 -33.55
N PRO A 75 -12.16 -4.76 -34.42
CA PRO A 75 -11.87 -3.72 -35.41
C PRO A 75 -11.77 -2.31 -34.83
N ILE A 76 -12.10 -2.13 -33.54
CA ILE A 76 -12.14 -0.84 -32.86
C ILE A 76 -10.85 -0.59 -32.05
N ILE A 77 -10.02 -1.62 -31.85
CA ILE A 77 -8.75 -1.43 -31.14
C ILE A 77 -7.77 -0.73 -32.07
N ASP A 78 -7.28 0.43 -31.63
CA ASP A 78 -6.24 1.14 -32.38
C ASP A 78 -5.01 0.26 -32.54
N PRO A 79 -4.33 0.31 -33.71
CA PRO A 79 -3.21 -0.57 -34.00
C PRO A 79 -2.12 -0.54 -32.92
N GLU A 80 -1.82 0.63 -32.35
CA GLU A 80 -0.82 0.84 -31.30
C GLU A 80 -1.03 -0.06 -30.06
N PHE A 81 -2.26 -0.50 -29.80
CA PHE A 81 -2.59 -1.39 -28.69
C PHE A 81 -2.66 -2.88 -29.08
N ASN A 82 -2.50 -3.22 -30.36
CA ASN A 82 -2.53 -4.60 -30.84
C ASN A 82 -1.12 -5.22 -30.91
N CYS A 83 -0.54 -5.52 -29.75
CA CYS A 83 0.84 -6.04 -29.68
C CYS A 83 1.07 -7.30 -30.54
N GLN A 84 0.04 -8.15 -30.69
CA GLN A 84 0.14 -9.37 -31.51
C GLN A 84 0.26 -9.03 -33.00
N LEU A 85 -0.52 -8.06 -33.48
CA LEU A 85 -0.40 -7.54 -34.86
C LEU A 85 1.02 -7.00 -35.13
N TYR A 86 1.64 -6.38 -34.12
CA TYR A 86 2.99 -5.82 -34.22
C TYR A 86 4.11 -6.79 -33.81
N GLY A 87 3.85 -8.09 -33.86
CA GLY A 87 4.89 -9.12 -33.83
C GLY A 87 5.34 -9.58 -32.45
N ARG A 88 4.61 -9.23 -31.37
CA ARG A 88 4.87 -9.82 -30.06
C ARG A 88 4.55 -11.32 -30.07
N PRO A 89 5.52 -12.22 -29.80
CA PRO A 89 5.32 -13.66 -29.98
C PRO A 89 4.66 -14.37 -28.79
N ASP A 90 4.77 -13.82 -27.58
CA ASP A 90 4.21 -14.41 -26.37
C ASP A 90 2.76 -13.96 -26.13
N THR A 91 1.93 -14.86 -25.60
CA THR A 91 0.51 -14.59 -25.28
C THR A 91 0.20 -14.66 -23.79
N GLU A 92 1.14 -15.11 -22.95
CA GLU A 92 0.89 -15.40 -21.53
C GLU A 92 0.47 -14.16 -20.73
N TYR A 93 0.92 -12.97 -21.13
CA TYR A 93 0.55 -11.71 -20.48
C TYR A 93 -0.96 -11.45 -20.50
N GLN A 94 -1.68 -12.03 -21.48
CA GLN A 94 -3.12 -11.87 -21.61
C GLN A 94 -3.91 -12.77 -20.66
N ARG A 95 -3.25 -13.75 -20.01
CA ARG A 95 -3.89 -14.77 -19.14
C ARG A 95 -3.95 -14.39 -17.67
N TYR A 96 -3.63 -13.15 -17.32
CA TYR A 96 -3.65 -12.69 -15.94
C TYR A 96 -4.86 -11.80 -15.67
N ARG A 97 -5.53 -12.06 -14.55
CA ARG A 97 -6.58 -11.18 -14.01
C ARG A 97 -6.16 -10.62 -12.66
N TRP A 98 -6.63 -9.41 -12.38
CA TRP A 98 -6.47 -8.79 -11.07
C TRP A 98 -7.44 -9.40 -10.06
N GLN A 99 -6.94 -9.85 -8.91
CA GLN A 99 -7.73 -10.43 -7.81
C GLN A 99 -7.45 -9.65 -6.51
N PRO A 100 -8.40 -8.83 -6.02
CA PRO A 100 -8.29 -8.19 -4.72
C PRO A 100 -8.26 -9.22 -3.58
N SER A 101 -7.59 -8.85 -2.50
CA SER A 101 -7.42 -9.73 -1.34
C SER A 101 -8.68 -9.87 -0.47
N GLY A 102 -9.62 -8.92 -0.58
CA GLY A 102 -10.79 -8.80 0.31
C GLY A 102 -12.15 -9.05 -0.35
N CYS A 103 -12.19 -9.27 -1.67
CA CYS A 103 -13.44 -9.60 -2.37
C CYS A 103 -13.19 -10.22 -3.75
N GLU A 104 -14.25 -10.79 -4.33
CA GLU A 104 -14.28 -11.25 -5.71
C GLU A 104 -14.90 -10.18 -6.62
N LEU A 105 -14.21 -9.84 -7.72
CA LEU A 105 -14.79 -8.98 -8.74
C LEU A 105 -15.80 -9.79 -9.57
N PRO A 106 -16.99 -9.22 -9.86
CA PRO A 106 -17.90 -9.82 -10.82
C PRO A 106 -17.23 -9.89 -12.19
N ARG A 107 -17.42 -11.01 -12.87
CA ARG A 107 -16.94 -11.21 -14.25
C ARG A 107 -17.70 -10.28 -15.19
N TYR A 108 -16.98 -9.58 -16.05
CA TYR A 108 -17.61 -8.85 -17.14
C TYR A 108 -18.11 -9.85 -18.20
N VAL A 109 -19.42 -9.89 -18.41
CA VAL A 109 -20.04 -10.57 -19.54
C VAL A 109 -20.45 -9.48 -20.53
N GLY A 110 -19.61 -9.24 -21.53
CA GLY A 110 -19.94 -8.31 -22.60
C GLY A 110 -21.07 -8.86 -23.46
N LEU A 111 -22.08 -8.05 -23.74
CA LEU A 111 -23.02 -8.35 -24.83
C LEU A 111 -22.27 -8.20 -26.16
N PRO A 112 -22.53 -9.05 -27.17
CA PRO A 112 -22.03 -8.81 -28.52
C PRO A 112 -22.61 -7.49 -29.02
N ALA A 113 -21.82 -6.40 -28.95
CA ALA A 113 -22.19 -5.15 -29.57
C ALA A 113 -22.20 -5.37 -31.09
N PRO A 114 -23.27 -4.99 -31.81
CA PRO A 114 -23.27 -5.10 -33.25
C PRO A 114 -22.12 -4.24 -33.80
N MET A 115 -21.16 -4.88 -34.45
CA MET A 115 -20.11 -4.21 -35.22
C MET A 115 -20.81 -3.42 -36.32
N ARG A 116 -21.05 -2.13 -36.10
CA ARG A 116 -21.45 -1.23 -37.18
C ARG A 116 -20.24 -1.11 -38.11
N SER A 117 -20.30 -1.77 -39.26
CA SER A 117 -19.32 -1.63 -40.33
C SER A 117 -19.07 -0.14 -40.57
N ALA A 118 -17.81 0.28 -40.42
CA ALA A 118 -17.36 1.56 -40.93
C ALA A 118 -17.44 1.46 -42.46
N LEU A 119 -18.38 2.19 -43.04
CA LEU A 119 -18.41 2.58 -44.46
C LEU A 119 -17.40 3.71 -44.68
#